data_AF-A0A9N9S268-F1
#
_entry.id   AF-A0A9N9S268-F1
#
_cell.length_a   1.000
_cell.length_b   1.000
_cell.length_c   1.000
_cell.angle_alpha   90.00
_cell.angle_beta   90.00
_cell.angle_gamma   90.00
#
_symmetry.space_group_name_H-M   'P 1'
#
loop_
_entity.id
_entity.type
_entity.pdbx_description
1 polymer ?
#
loop_
_entity_poly.entity_id
_entity_poly.type
_entity_poly.pdbx_seq_one_letter_code
_entity_poly.pdbx_strand_id
1 'polypeptide(L)'
;MDCVVCMSFVENDIYSTFCGHLFCKQCVDKMILNSTKCWTCQTALNKAQVHKVFLPSSGTLSRHAELSLINARMNKLLKNDEEILKRVKALEEAKKPEKGNVILILDD
;
A
#
# COMPACT_ATOMS: atom_id res chain seq x y z
N MET A 1 10.62 2.41 8.59
CA MET A 1 11.80 2.00 7.77
C MET A 1 11.68 0.51 7.51
N ASP A 2 12.09 -0.01 6.35
CA ASP A 2 12.02 -1.45 6.08
C ASP A 2 13.31 -2.15 6.53
N CYS A 3 13.19 -3.32 7.15
CA CYS A 3 14.36 -4.12 7.53
C CYS A 3 14.97 -4.76 6.28
N VAL A 4 16.28 -4.60 6.07
CA VAL A 4 16.98 -5.12 4.88
C VAL A 4 17.02 -6.66 4.80
N VAL A 5 16.61 -7.36 5.86
CA VAL A 5 16.64 -8.82 5.93
C VAL A 5 15.27 -9.43 5.64
N CYS A 6 14.25 -9.01 6.40
CA CYS A 6 12.91 -9.56 6.25
C CYS A 6 12.01 -8.70 5.34
N MET A 7 12.52 -7.55 4.85
CA MET A 7 11.81 -6.59 4.00
C MET A 7 10.48 -6.08 4.59
N SER A 8 10.28 -6.27 5.89
CA SER A 8 9.06 -5.85 6.59
C SER A 8 9.23 -4.43 7.13
N PHE A 9 8.14 -3.67 7.12
CA PHE A 9 8.10 -2.34 7.72
C PHE A 9 8.28 -2.40 9.24
N VAL A 10 9.15 -1.53 9.73
CA VAL A 10 9.47 -1.37 11.14
C VAL A 10 9.13 0.06 11.55
N GLU A 11 8.07 0.19 12.32
CA GLU A 11 7.63 1.46 12.91
C GLU A 11 8.37 1.74 14.22
N ASN A 12 8.48 0.71 15.06
CA ASN A 12 9.15 0.71 16.35
C ASN A 12 10.12 -0.47 16.44
N ASP A 13 11.07 -0.43 17.38
CA ASP A 13 12.02 -1.52 17.62
C ASP A 13 13.02 -1.76 16.47
N ILE A 14 13.57 -0.67 15.93
CA ILE A 14 14.77 -0.70 15.08
C ILE A 14 16.01 -0.81 15.98
N TYR A 15 16.96 -1.64 15.58
CA TYR A 15 18.24 -1.82 16.25
C TYR A 15 19.37 -1.54 15.29
N SER A 16 20.38 -0.80 15.77
CA SER A 16 21.64 -0.58 15.07
C SER A 16 22.71 -1.49 15.64
N THR A 17 23.55 -2.03 14.77
CA THR A 17 24.81 -2.64 15.17
C THR A 17 25.88 -1.57 15.34
N PHE A 18 26.96 -1.87 16.07
CA PHE A 18 28.09 -0.95 16.21
C PHE A 18 28.75 -0.60 14.86
N CYS A 19 28.65 -1.49 13.86
CA CYS A 19 29.07 -1.21 12.49
C CYS A 19 28.08 -0.36 11.67
N GLY A 20 26.99 0.13 12.28
CA GLY A 20 26.07 1.11 11.69
C GLY A 20 24.88 0.53 10.91
N HIS A 21 24.74 -0.78 10.79
CA HIS A 21 23.64 -1.40 10.04
C HIS A 21 22.38 -1.55 10.88
N LEU A 22 21.22 -1.40 10.25
CA LEU A 22 19.91 -1.35 10.93
C LEU A 22 19.06 -2.58 10.64
N PHE A 23 18.43 -3.13 11.68
CA PHE A 23 17.60 -4.34 11.62
C PHE A 23 16.36 -4.20 12.51
N CYS A 24 15.31 -4.98 12.24
CA CYS A 24 14.24 -5.15 13.22
C CYS A 24 14.69 -6.04 14.38
N LYS A 25 14.02 -5.95 15.53
CA LYS A 25 14.32 -6.76 16.73
C LYS A 25 14.46 -8.26 16.42
N GLN A 26 13.51 -8.84 15.69
CA GLN A 26 13.51 -10.27 15.42
C GLN A 26 14.72 -10.71 14.59
N CYS A 27 15.11 -9.90 13.59
CA CYS A 27 16.28 -10.17 12.76
C CYS A 27 17.58 -10.01 13.54
N VAL A 28 17.70 -8.98 14.38
CA VAL A 28 18.92 -8.77 15.17
C VAL A 28 19.12 -9.86 16.22
N ASP A 29 18.03 -10.31 16.87
CA ASP A 29 18.08 -11.40 17.84
C ASP A 29 18.55 -12.71 17.16
N LYS A 30 17.98 -13.05 15.99
CA LYS A 30 18.41 -14.22 15.21
C LYS A 30 19.86 -14.13 14.73
N MET A 31 20.30 -12.94 14.29
CA MET A 31 21.67 -12.71 13.85
C MET A 31 22.69 -12.96 14.98
N ILE A 32 22.40 -12.45 16.17
CA ILE A 32 23.26 -12.64 17.35
C ILE A 32 23.26 -14.10 17.81
N LEU A 33 22.12 -14.79 17.79
CA LEU A 33 22.07 -16.22 18.16
C LEU A 33 22.81 -17.13 17.16
N ASN A 34 22.69 -16.87 15.86
CA ASN A 34 23.12 -17.84 14.84
C ASN A 34 24.53 -17.61 14.30
N SER A 35 24.98 -16.36 14.21
CA SER A 35 26.19 -16.03 13.44
C SER A 35 27.17 -15.13 14.19
N THR A 36 26.72 -14.30 15.14
CA THR A 36 27.55 -13.26 15.81
C THR A 36 28.31 -12.37 14.83
N LYS A 37 27.79 -12.22 13.60
CA LYS A 37 28.31 -11.34 12.55
C LYS A 37 27.17 -10.51 11.98
N CYS A 38 27.47 -9.29 11.57
CA CYS A 38 26.54 -8.45 10.85
C CYS A 38 26.14 -9.11 9.52
N TRP A 39 24.86 -9.26 9.23
CA TRP A 39 24.40 -9.83 7.96
C TRP A 39 24.67 -8.94 6.73
N THR A 40 25.00 -7.65 6.93
CA THR A 40 25.32 -6.73 5.84
C THR A 40 26.81 -6.66 5.52
N CYS A 41 27.66 -6.43 6.53
CA CYS A 41 29.10 -6.23 6.33
C CYS A 41 29.99 -7.31 6.96
N GLN A 42 29.39 -8.33 7.58
CA GLN A 42 30.08 -9.47 8.20
C GLN A 42 31.05 -9.15 9.35
N THR A 43 31.09 -7.90 9.81
CA THR A 43 31.81 -7.52 11.03
C THR A 43 31.34 -8.37 12.21
N ALA A 44 32.28 -8.86 13.01
CA ALA A 44 31.98 -9.61 14.23
C ALA A 44 31.27 -8.72 15.25
N LEU A 45 30.23 -9.26 15.88
CA LEU A 45 29.36 -8.56 16.81
C LEU A 45 29.05 -9.45 18.02
N ASN A 46 28.95 -8.84 19.18
CA ASN A 46 28.34 -9.43 20.36
C ASN A 46 27.04 -8.69 20.73
N LYS A 47 26.30 -9.23 21.70
CA LYS A 47 25.01 -8.67 22.13
C LYS A 47 25.11 -7.23 22.65
N ALA A 48 26.24 -6.84 23.24
CA ALA A 48 26.45 -5.49 23.75
C ALA A 48 26.73 -4.46 22.64
N GLN A 49 27.08 -4.91 21.43
CA GLN A 49 27.34 -4.08 20.25
C GLN A 49 26.09 -3.86 19.39
N VAL A 50 24.90 -4.04 19.99
CA VAL A 50 23.61 -3.83 19.34
C VAL A 50 22.78 -2.91 20.23
N HIS A 51 22.26 -1.82 19.64
CA HIS A 51 21.55 -0.78 20.37
C HIS A 51 20.19 -0.51 19.73
N LYS A 52 19.15 -0.40 20.56
CA LYS A 52 17.82 0.05 20.10
C LYS A 52 17.92 1.52 19.69
N VAL A 53 17.42 1.83 18.50
CA VAL A 53 17.31 3.19 17.99
C VAL A 53 15.93 3.72 18.31
N PHE A 54 15.87 4.85 19.02
CA PHE A 54 14.64 5.59 19.24
C PHE A 54 14.59 6.71 18.20
N LEU A 55 13.78 6.52 17.16
CA LEU A 55 13.52 7.57 16.22
C LEU A 55 12.50 8.53 16.85
N PRO A 56 12.77 9.84 16.91
CA PRO A 56 11.72 10.79 17.24
C PRO A 56 10.63 10.66 16.17
N SER A 57 9.37 10.58 16.58
CA SER A 57 8.23 10.59 15.67
C SER A 57 8.22 11.93 14.93
N SER A 58 8.98 12.07 13.85
CA SER A 58 8.80 13.14 12.90
C SER A 58 7.40 12.97 12.34
N GLY A 59 6.55 13.98 12.50
CA GLY A 59 5.13 13.99 12.16
C GLY A 59 4.81 13.84 10.67
N THR A 60 5.69 13.21 9.89
CA THR A 60 5.40 12.74 8.55
C THR A 60 4.61 11.45 8.68
N LEU A 61 3.34 11.50 8.26
CA LEU A 61 2.52 10.31 8.05
C LEU A 61 3.37 9.26 7.32
N SER A 62 3.65 8.15 7.99
CA SER A 62 4.41 7.05 7.42
C SER A 62 3.78 6.68 6.06
N ARG A 63 4.60 6.43 5.03
CA ARG A 63 4.16 6.04 3.66
C ARG A 63 3.01 5.01 3.62
N HIS A 64 2.88 4.17 4.66
CA HIS A 64 1.78 3.22 4.84
C HIS A 64 0.42 3.88 5.16
N ALA A 65 0.39 4.94 5.95
CA ALA A 65 -0.83 5.72 6.20
C ALA A 65 -1.32 6.40 4.91
N GLU A 66 -0.40 6.89 4.07
CA GLU A 66 -0.73 7.46 2.77
C GLU A 66 -1.37 6.43 1.83
N LEU A 67 -0.91 5.18 1.83
CA LEU A 67 -1.47 4.12 0.99
C LEU A 67 -2.94 3.82 1.33
N SER A 68 -3.31 3.89 2.61
CA SER A 68 -4.70 3.71 3.05
C SER A 68 -5.60 4.84 2.55
N LEU A 69 -5.12 6.08 2.59
CA LEU A 69 -5.83 7.25 2.05
C LEU A 69 -5.95 7.18 0.52
N ILE A 70 -4.88 6.76 -0.17
CA ILE A 70 -4.86 6.58 -1.62
C ILE A 70 -5.87 5.50 -2.03
N ASN A 71 -5.89 4.35 -1.35
CA ASN A 71 -6.85 3.28 -1.64
C ASN A 71 -8.30 3.73 -1.38
N ALA A 72 -8.55 4.44 -0.28
CA ALA A 72 -9.87 5.00 -0.01
C ALA A 72 -10.31 5.98 -1.11
N ARG A 73 -9.40 6.84 -1.58
CA ARG A 73 -9.64 7.77 -2.68
C ARG A 73 -9.90 7.03 -4.00
N MET A 74 -9.11 6.01 -4.34
CA MET A 74 -9.29 5.20 -5.54
C MET A 74 -10.66 4.50 -5.54
N ASN A 75 -11.05 3.86 -4.43
CA ASN A 75 -12.36 3.20 -4.31
C ASN A 75 -13.53 4.18 -4.49
N LYS A 76 -13.38 5.43 -4.02
CA LYS A 76 -14.39 6.48 -4.23
C LYS A 76 -14.52 6.85 -5.71
N LEU A 77 -13.41 6.94 -6.44
CA LEU A 77 -13.43 7.22 -7.89
C LEU A 77 -14.09 6.09 -8.66
N LEU A 78 -13.75 4.83 -8.37
CA LEU A 78 -14.35 3.67 -9.03
C LEU A 78 -15.88 3.62 -8.83
N LYS A 79 -16.36 3.91 -7.62
CA LYS A 79 -17.82 4.01 -7.35
C LYS A 79 -18.49 5.11 -8.17
N ASN A 80 -17.83 6.25 -8.32
CA ASN A 80 -18.37 7.34 -9.14
C ASN A 80 -18.47 6.93 -10.62
N ASP A 81 -17.46 6.24 -11.15
CA ASP A 81 -17.45 5.77 -12.54
C ASP A 81 -18.59 4.77 -12.80
N GLU A 82 -18.85 3.85 -11.86
CA GLU A 82 -19.98 2.92 -11.94
C GLU A 82 -21.34 3.65 -11.96
N GLU A 83 -21.48 4.70 -11.16
CA GLU A 83 -22.71 5.50 -11.12
C GLU A 83 -22.92 6.28 -12.43
N ILE A 84 -21.85 6.86 -12.97
CA ILE A 84 -21.88 7.56 -14.26
C ILE A 84 -22.29 6.58 -15.37
N LEU A 85 -21.70 5.38 -15.40
CA LEU A 85 -22.03 4.35 -16.39
C LEU A 85 -23.51 3.93 -16.33
N LYS A 86 -24.08 3.79 -15.14
CA LYS A 86 -25.52 3.50 -14.98
C LYS A 86 -26.39 4.62 -15.56
N ARG A 87 -26.03 5.88 -15.30
CA ARG A 87 -26.77 7.05 -15.83
C ARG A 87 -26.68 7.13 -17.35
N VAL A 88 -25.51 6.89 -17.93
CA VAL A 88 -25.32 6.88 -19.39
C VAL A 88 -26.20 5.82 -20.04
N LYS A 89 -26.21 4.58 -19.52
CA LYS A 89 -27.05 3.50 -20.05
C LYS A 89 -28.54 3.85 -20.01
N ALA A 90 -29.02 4.41 -18.89
CA ALA A 90 -30.42 4.84 -18.78
C ALA A 90 -30.79 5.92 -19.82
N LEU A 91 -29.88 6.86 -20.09
CA LEU A 91 -30.08 7.88 -21.12
C LEU A 91 -30.07 7.31 -22.54
N GLU A 92 -29.25 6.29 -22.80
CA GLU A 92 -29.23 5.57 -24.08
C GLU A 92 -30.51 4.78 -24.31
N GLU A 93 -31.04 4.11 -23.28
CA GLU A 93 -32.30 3.38 -23.33
C GLU A 93 -33.49 4.31 -23.56
N ALA A 94 -33.51 5.47 -22.89
CA ALA A 94 -34.55 6.49 -23.07
C ALA A 94 -34.55 7.15 -24.46
N LYS A 95 -33.43 7.06 -25.20
CA LYS A 95 -33.32 7.56 -26.58
C LYS A 95 -33.80 6.59 -27.65
N LYS A 96 -34.21 5.36 -27.32
CA LYS A 96 -34.74 4.42 -28.34
C LYS A 96 -36.07 4.95 -28.88
N PRO A 97 -36.19 5.26 -30.19
CA PRO A 97 -37.44 5.74 -30.75
C PRO A 97 -38.51 4.65 -30.64
N GLU A 98 -39.70 5.02 -30.18
CA GLU A 98 -40.89 4.17 -30.33
C GLU A 98 -41.04 3.87 -31.82
N LYS A 99 -41.07 2.58 -32.18
CA LYS A 99 -41.36 2.16 -33.55
C LYS A 99 -42.79 2.60 -33.86
N GLY A 100 -42.92 3.80 -34.43
CA GLY A 100 -44.18 4.34 -34.91
C GLY A 100 -44.78 3.36 -35.91
N ASN A 101 -45.97 2.86 -35.57
CA ASN A 101 -46.74 1.98 -36.42
C ASN A 101 -47.17 2.79 -37.65
N VAL A 102 -46.50 2.60 -38.80
CA VAL A 102 -46.89 3.26 -40.05
C VAL A 102 -48.14 2.54 -40.57
N ILE A 103 -49.31 3.14 -40.35
CA ILE A 103 -50.55 2.72 -41.02
C ILE A 103 -50.44 3.19 -42.47
N LEU A 104 -50.22 2.25 -43.39
CA LEU A 104 -50.33 2.51 -44.83
C LEU A 104 -51.82 2.63 -45.15
N ILE A 105 -52.30 3.85 -45.32
CA ILE A 105 -53.59 4.10 -45.97
C ILE A 105 -53.32 3.93 -47.48
N LEU A 106 -53.87 2.86 -48.06
CA LEU A 106 -53.95 2.68 -49.49
C LEU A 106 -55.20 3.47 -49.94
N ASP A 107 -54.99 4.57 -50.66
CA ASP A 107 -56.07 5.25 -51.38
C ASP A 107 -56.22 4.60 -52.76
N ASP A 108 -57.46 4.18 -53.06
CA ASP A 108 -57.94 3.53 -54.29
C ASP A 108 -57.86 4.43 -55.55
#